data_AF-A0A815XAF9-F1
#
_entry.id   AF-A0A815XAF9-F1
#
_cell.length_a   1.000
_cell.length_b   1.000
_cell.length_c   1.000
_cell.angle_alpha   90.00
_cell.angle_beta   90.00
_cell.angle_gamma   90.00
#
_symmetry.space_group_name_H-M   'P 1'
#
loop_
_entity.id
_entity.type
_entity.pdbx_description
1 polymer ?
#
loop_
_entity_poly.entity_id
_entity_poly.type
_entity_poly.pdbx_seq_one_letter_code
_entity_poly.pdbx_strand_id
1 'polypeptide(L)'
;KMLIISNETSQIERIVVNIDNSLECLLREIRYITGEPLYSKIPPKFRELIPLLENERLLRLNVERLRSIASKYNYLIEHMDLEERLIFEPKLNKIDQVINRGLNEITWKTLYLSDYIEQAYGLINLDAAKALDIVHHDVSSIKQMAFNWSLIQADIFIPYQLYTFQQALQTHKNVQSKFNEKLIIDGHRIHFLVDNIAKVVAVSSASPSWLNYLDYLNSLILNGIKATSLITMKNMLLAMTNQDQQFISIVVELNDCQLSFEPPLVPLTSELSLGEMLIEWINSYINRGDLIYVLGDDKTRNYSQLINQDSLIIELREKLTILIEETCLESLKLFEAFSQYSFLYKL
;
A
#
# COMPACT_ATOMS: atom_id res chain seq x y z
N LYS A 1 -4.94 -8.36 45.68
CA LYS A 1 -4.09 -8.60 44.50
C LYS A 1 -4.55 -7.64 43.41
N MET A 2 -3.60 -6.97 42.75
CA MET A 2 -3.87 -6.12 41.58
C MET A 2 -4.46 -6.96 40.46
N LEU A 3 -5.26 -6.35 39.59
CA LEU A 3 -5.98 -7.06 38.52
C LEU A 3 -5.08 -7.57 37.41
N ILE A 4 -3.99 -6.85 37.18
CA ILE A 4 -3.09 -7.01 36.04
C ILE A 4 -1.65 -7.06 36.59
N ILE A 5 -0.79 -7.87 35.97
CA ILE A 5 0.64 -7.94 36.26
C ILE A 5 1.40 -7.71 34.95
N SER A 6 2.42 -6.86 34.97
CA SER A 6 3.43 -6.78 33.92
C SER A 6 4.37 -7.97 34.03
N ASN A 7 4.55 -8.71 32.95
CA ASN A 7 5.47 -9.84 32.90
C ASN A 7 6.67 -9.45 32.03
N GLU A 8 7.77 -9.04 32.67
CA GLU A 8 9.04 -8.61 32.05
C GLU A 8 9.83 -9.81 31.49
N THR A 9 9.24 -10.61 30.60
CA THR A 9 9.91 -11.81 30.07
C THR A 9 10.57 -11.59 28.71
N SER A 10 10.43 -10.41 28.11
CA SER A 10 11.12 -10.01 26.87
C SER A 10 11.14 -8.48 26.80
N GLN A 11 11.92 -7.85 25.90
CA GLN A 11 12.10 -6.39 25.73
C GLN A 11 10.82 -5.53 25.58
N ILE A 12 9.63 -6.14 25.64
CA ILE A 12 8.31 -5.52 25.57
C ILE A 12 7.56 -5.91 26.85
N GLU A 13 7.11 -4.93 27.64
CA GLU A 13 6.26 -5.15 28.81
C GLU A 13 4.94 -5.79 28.40
N ARG A 14 4.81 -7.11 28.63
CA ARG A 14 3.58 -7.84 28.32
C ARG A 14 2.65 -7.82 29.52
N ILE A 15 1.39 -7.56 29.24
CA ILE A 15 0.36 -7.46 30.26
C ILE A 15 -0.37 -8.80 30.41
N VAL A 16 -0.50 -9.29 31.64
CA VAL A 16 -1.20 -10.54 31.97
C VAL A 16 -2.20 -10.31 33.10
N VAL A 17 -3.36 -10.95 33.02
CA VAL A 17 -4.39 -10.88 34.08
C VAL A 17 -3.97 -11.71 35.28
N ASN A 18 -4.05 -11.14 36.48
CA ASN A 18 -3.63 -11.75 37.74
C ASN A 18 -4.70 -12.70 38.30
N ILE A 19 -4.85 -13.87 37.68
CA ILE A 19 -5.74 -14.93 38.15
C ILE A 19 -5.00 -16.26 38.15
N ASP A 20 -5.13 -16.96 39.27
CA ASP A 20 -4.65 -18.32 39.41
C ASP A 20 -5.58 -19.26 38.64
N ASN A 21 -5.05 -19.92 37.61
CA ASN A 21 -5.78 -20.90 36.80
C ASN A 21 -6.39 -22.02 37.67
N SER A 22 -5.74 -22.33 38.78
CA SER A 22 -6.19 -23.32 39.77
C SER A 22 -7.51 -22.91 40.44
N LEU A 23 -7.73 -21.60 40.63
CA LEU A 23 -8.93 -21.05 41.26
C LEU A 23 -10.14 -21.10 40.30
N GLU A 24 -9.94 -20.91 39.00
CA GLU A 24 -11.00 -21.10 38.00
C GLU A 24 -11.42 -22.56 37.87
N CYS A 25 -10.45 -23.49 37.90
CA CYS A 25 -10.72 -24.93 37.93
C CYS A 25 -11.51 -25.33 39.17
N LEU A 26 -11.12 -24.84 40.36
CA LEU A 26 -11.83 -25.09 41.61
C LEU A 26 -13.27 -24.56 41.60
N LEU A 27 -13.50 -23.32 41.14
CA LEU A 27 -14.86 -22.77 41.02
C LEU A 27 -15.72 -23.57 40.04
N ARG A 28 -15.13 -24.00 38.91
CA ARG A 28 -15.79 -24.86 37.93
C ARG A 28 -16.17 -26.23 38.52
N GLU A 29 -15.26 -26.86 39.26
CA GLU A 29 -15.47 -28.15 39.93
C GLU A 29 -16.56 -28.07 40.99
N ILE A 30 -16.53 -27.05 41.85
CA ILE A 30 -17.55 -26.86 42.90
C ILE A 30 -18.94 -26.64 42.26
N ARG A 31 -19.02 -25.99 41.09
CA ARG A 31 -20.27 -25.84 40.34
C ARG A 31 -20.79 -27.16 39.77
N TYR A 32 -19.91 -28.01 39.23
CA TYR A 32 -20.33 -29.34 38.75
C TYR A 32 -20.82 -30.24 39.89
N ILE A 33 -20.19 -30.12 41.06
CA ILE A 33 -20.52 -30.87 42.28
C ILE A 33 -21.86 -30.42 42.88
N THR A 34 -22.18 -29.13 42.79
CA THR A 34 -23.42 -28.53 43.33
C THR A 34 -24.58 -28.47 42.33
N GLY A 35 -24.30 -28.46 41.03
CA GLY A 35 -25.30 -28.46 39.97
C GLY A 35 -25.79 -29.85 39.57
N GLU A 36 -26.72 -29.89 38.63
CA GLU A 36 -27.16 -31.15 38.00
C GLU A 36 -25.99 -31.83 37.28
N PRO A 37 -25.79 -33.15 37.43
CA PRO A 37 -26.66 -34.14 38.10
C PRO A 37 -26.23 -34.54 39.53
N LEU A 38 -25.16 -33.95 40.08
CA LEU A 38 -24.45 -34.52 41.24
C LEU A 38 -25.00 -34.10 42.61
N TYR A 39 -25.62 -32.91 42.73
CA TYR A 39 -26.31 -32.40 43.93
C TYR A 39 -25.65 -32.79 45.28
N SER A 40 -24.32 -32.66 45.37
CA SER A 40 -23.56 -33.15 46.52
C SER A 40 -23.16 -31.99 47.45
N LYS A 41 -23.04 -32.29 48.76
CA LYS A 41 -22.76 -31.24 49.78
C LYS A 41 -21.33 -30.73 49.63
N ILE A 42 -21.19 -29.41 49.48
CA ILE A 42 -19.90 -28.72 49.43
C ILE A 42 -19.08 -29.05 50.69
N PRO A 43 -17.82 -29.51 50.57
CA PRO A 43 -16.96 -29.75 51.71
C PRO A 43 -16.79 -28.48 52.54
N PRO A 44 -16.71 -28.57 53.88
CA PRO A 44 -16.70 -27.42 54.78
C PRO A 44 -15.55 -26.42 54.50
N LYS A 45 -14.41 -26.91 53.99
CA LYS A 45 -13.26 -26.09 53.59
C LYS A 45 -13.54 -25.13 52.43
N PHE A 46 -14.56 -25.40 51.60
CA PHE A 46 -14.92 -24.60 50.44
C PHE A 46 -16.18 -23.75 50.67
N ARG A 47 -16.74 -23.75 51.88
CA ARG A 47 -17.92 -22.93 52.22
C ARG A 47 -17.64 -21.42 52.13
N GLU A 48 -16.40 -21.01 52.34
CA GLU A 48 -15.97 -19.61 52.17
C GLU A 48 -15.99 -19.15 50.69
N LEU A 49 -16.05 -20.08 49.73
CA LEU A 49 -16.15 -19.78 48.29
C LEU A 49 -17.60 -19.71 47.80
N ILE A 50 -18.60 -20.00 48.65
CA ILE A 50 -20.04 -19.93 48.31
C ILE A 50 -20.46 -18.51 47.86
N PRO A 51 -20.02 -17.41 48.52
CA PRO A 51 -20.30 -16.06 48.03
C PRO A 51 -19.64 -15.73 46.68
N LEU A 52 -18.52 -16.38 46.36
CA LEU A 52 -17.88 -16.28 45.04
C LEU A 52 -18.64 -17.07 43.97
N LEU A 53 -19.35 -18.14 44.33
CA LEU A 53 -20.19 -18.93 43.41
C LEU A 53 -21.43 -18.14 42.93
N GLU A 54 -22.05 -17.34 43.80
CA GLU A 54 -23.17 -16.46 43.42
C GLU A 54 -22.75 -15.41 42.39
N ASN A 55 -21.52 -14.91 42.49
CA ASN A 55 -20.93 -13.93 41.58
C ASN A 55 -20.02 -14.56 40.51
N GLU A 56 -19.98 -15.89 40.39
CA GLU A 56 -19.02 -16.60 39.53
C GLU A 56 -19.20 -16.25 38.06
N ARG A 57 -20.44 -16.07 37.61
CA ARG A 57 -20.72 -15.67 36.22
C ARG A 57 -20.15 -14.29 35.92
N LEU A 58 -20.30 -13.34 36.84
CA LEU A 58 -19.77 -11.98 36.70
C LEU A 58 -18.24 -11.99 36.77
N LEU A 59 -17.66 -12.76 37.69
CA LEU A 59 -16.22 -12.94 37.79
C LEU A 59 -15.65 -13.51 36.49
N ARG A 60 -16.19 -14.63 35.98
CA ARG A 60 -15.76 -15.23 34.70
C ARG A 60 -15.87 -14.25 33.54
N LEU A 61 -16.99 -13.55 33.43
CA LEU A 61 -17.19 -12.56 32.38
C LEU A 61 -16.16 -11.41 32.46
N ASN A 62 -15.87 -10.94 33.67
CA ASN A 62 -14.84 -9.94 33.93
C ASN A 62 -13.43 -10.47 33.64
N VAL A 63 -13.14 -11.74 33.95
CA VAL A 63 -11.86 -12.39 33.59
C VAL A 63 -11.69 -12.45 32.09
N GLU A 64 -12.69 -12.95 31.37
CA GLU A 64 -12.63 -13.09 29.91
C GLU A 64 -12.45 -11.72 29.23
N ARG A 65 -13.16 -10.69 29.72
CA ARG A 65 -12.97 -9.31 29.25
C ARG A 65 -11.57 -8.80 29.52
N LEU A 66 -11.02 -9.00 30.72
CA LEU A 66 -9.65 -8.60 31.06
C LEU A 66 -8.59 -9.36 30.26
N ARG A 67 -8.80 -10.67 30.01
CA ARG A 67 -7.91 -11.47 29.15
C ARG A 67 -7.93 -10.94 27.73
N SER A 68 -9.11 -10.61 27.22
CA SER A 68 -9.28 -10.01 25.89
C SER A 68 -8.61 -8.64 25.81
N ILE A 69 -8.75 -7.80 26.83
CA ILE A 69 -8.07 -6.49 26.91
C ILE A 69 -6.55 -6.67 26.88
N ALA A 70 -6.02 -7.56 27.72
CA ALA A 70 -4.58 -7.81 27.80
C ALA A 70 -4.01 -8.38 26.49
N SER A 71 -4.71 -9.34 25.87
CA SER A 71 -4.28 -9.91 24.60
C SER A 71 -4.33 -8.90 23.45
N LYS A 72 -5.38 -8.07 23.38
CA LYS A 72 -5.50 -7.02 22.36
C LYS A 72 -4.50 -5.89 22.57
N TYR A 73 -4.21 -5.48 23.80
CA TYR A 73 -3.16 -4.51 24.07
C TYR A 73 -1.77 -5.02 23.66
N ASN A 74 -1.44 -6.27 24.00
CA ASN A 74 -0.18 -6.88 23.57
C ASN A 74 -0.10 -6.97 22.04
N TYR A 75 -1.21 -7.32 21.36
CA TYR A 75 -1.30 -7.32 19.90
C TYR A 75 -1.05 -5.92 19.30
N LEU A 76 -1.68 -4.88 19.87
CA LEU A 76 -1.50 -3.49 19.46
C LEU A 76 -0.02 -3.07 19.50
N ILE A 77 0.68 -3.35 20.60
CA ILE A 77 2.10 -2.98 20.73
C ILE A 77 2.98 -3.75 19.73
N GLU A 78 2.71 -5.04 19.54
CA GLU A 78 3.52 -5.93 18.72
C GLU A 78 3.37 -5.67 17.22
N HIS A 79 2.19 -5.22 16.76
CA HIS A 79 1.86 -5.09 15.33
C HIS A 79 1.87 -3.65 14.80
N MET A 80 2.04 -2.64 15.65
CA MET A 80 2.13 -1.25 15.19
C MET A 80 3.53 -0.90 14.66
N ASP A 81 3.59 -0.47 13.40
CA ASP A 81 4.78 0.08 12.75
C ASP A 81 5.17 1.44 13.37
N LEU A 82 6.43 1.87 13.20
CA LEU A 82 6.94 3.12 13.79
C LEU A 82 6.10 4.35 13.40
N GLU A 83 5.69 4.44 12.13
CA GLU A 83 4.92 5.55 11.60
C GLU A 83 3.45 5.50 12.07
N GLU A 84 2.89 4.30 12.23
CA GLU A 84 1.56 4.09 12.80
C GLU A 84 1.54 4.45 14.29
N ARG A 85 2.60 4.14 15.05
CA ARG A 85 2.69 4.51 16.47
C ARG A 85 2.57 6.01 16.69
N LEU A 86 3.13 6.83 15.80
CA LEU A 86 3.09 8.30 15.92
C LEU A 86 1.66 8.86 15.77
N ILE A 87 0.84 8.28 14.90
CA ILE A 87 -0.56 8.70 14.73
C ILE A 87 -1.45 8.16 15.86
N PHE A 88 -1.11 7.00 16.42
CA PHE A 88 -1.85 6.39 17.53
C PHE A 88 -1.42 6.87 18.92
N GLU A 89 -0.31 7.60 19.06
CA GLU A 89 0.21 8.14 20.32
C GLU A 89 -0.86 8.77 21.25
N PRO A 90 -1.77 9.66 20.79
CA PRO A 90 -2.78 10.24 21.68
C PRO A 90 -3.80 9.21 22.18
N LYS A 91 -4.09 8.15 21.40
CA LYS A 91 -4.94 7.04 21.83
C LYS A 91 -4.17 6.12 22.78
N LEU A 92 -2.91 5.83 22.48
CA LEU A 92 -2.02 5.01 23.32
C LEU A 92 -1.85 5.63 24.71
N ASN A 93 -1.59 6.94 24.80
CA ASN A 93 -1.45 7.64 26.07
C ASN A 93 -2.71 7.51 26.96
N LYS A 94 -3.91 7.53 26.37
CA LYS A 94 -5.16 7.30 27.11
C LYS A 94 -5.29 5.86 27.59
N ILE A 95 -4.88 4.90 26.75
CA ILE A 95 -4.88 3.48 27.09
C ILE A 95 -3.90 3.20 28.23
N ASP A 96 -2.69 3.75 28.15
CA ASP A 96 -1.66 3.57 29.17
C ASP A 96 -2.08 4.17 30.52
N GLN A 97 -2.80 5.30 30.52
CA GLN A 97 -3.40 5.84 31.75
C GLN A 97 -4.41 4.88 32.39
N VAL A 98 -5.27 4.24 31.57
CA VAL A 98 -6.26 3.27 32.07
C VAL A 98 -5.56 2.02 32.60
N ILE A 99 -4.59 1.49 31.86
CA ILE A 99 -3.81 0.33 32.26
C ILE A 99 -3.03 0.59 33.55
N ASN A 100 -2.40 1.76 33.68
CA ASN A 100 -1.67 2.15 34.89
C ASN A 100 -2.59 2.19 36.12
N ARG A 101 -3.85 2.62 35.98
CA ARG A 101 -4.85 2.50 37.06
C ARG A 101 -5.13 1.05 37.41
N GLY A 102 -5.27 0.17 36.41
CA GLY A 102 -5.43 -1.28 36.60
C GLY A 102 -4.25 -1.99 37.27
N LEU A 103 -3.03 -1.47 37.07
CA LEU A 103 -1.80 -1.98 37.68
C LEU A 103 -1.63 -1.50 39.14
N ASN A 104 -1.96 -0.24 39.43
CA ASN A 104 -1.56 0.41 40.68
C ASN A 104 -2.69 0.64 41.70
N GLU A 105 -3.95 0.75 41.26
CA GLU A 105 -5.04 1.24 42.11
C GLU A 105 -6.17 0.24 42.26
N ILE A 106 -6.41 -0.59 41.24
CA ILE A 106 -7.62 -1.40 41.17
C ILE A 106 -7.34 -2.87 41.57
N THR A 107 -8.15 -3.36 42.51
CA THR A 107 -8.09 -4.73 43.01
C THR A 107 -9.41 -5.45 42.79
N TRP A 108 -9.43 -6.78 42.83
CA TRP A 108 -10.65 -7.61 42.69
C TRP A 108 -11.81 -7.27 43.67
N LYS A 109 -11.58 -6.41 44.66
CA LYS A 109 -12.57 -5.99 45.66
C LYS A 109 -13.11 -4.57 45.45
N THR A 110 -12.66 -3.82 44.44
CA THR A 110 -13.11 -2.45 44.21
C THR A 110 -14.56 -2.42 43.69
N LEU A 111 -15.38 -1.54 44.25
CA LEU A 111 -16.81 -1.41 43.93
C LEU A 111 -17.07 -1.01 42.47
N TYR A 112 -16.18 -0.23 41.87
CA TYR A 112 -16.27 0.26 40.48
C TYR A 112 -15.47 -0.58 39.47
N LEU A 113 -15.21 -1.86 39.80
CA LEU A 113 -14.49 -2.79 38.93
C LEU A 113 -15.18 -2.95 37.56
N SER A 114 -16.50 -3.10 37.55
CA SER A 114 -17.27 -3.31 36.32
C SER A 114 -17.14 -2.13 35.37
N ASP A 115 -17.27 -0.91 35.89
CA ASP A 115 -17.18 0.32 35.10
C ASP A 115 -15.78 0.51 34.51
N TYR A 116 -14.74 0.19 35.28
CA TYR A 116 -13.36 0.19 34.78
C TYR A 116 -13.16 -0.83 33.65
N ILE A 117 -13.66 -2.06 33.81
CA ILE A 117 -13.53 -3.10 32.79
C ILE A 117 -14.28 -2.69 31.53
N GLU A 118 -15.48 -2.11 31.64
CA GLU A 118 -16.23 -1.61 30.48
C GLU A 118 -15.49 -0.46 29.78
N GLN A 119 -14.92 0.48 30.55
CA GLN A 119 -14.12 1.58 30.01
C GLN A 119 -12.87 1.07 29.28
N ALA A 120 -12.11 0.15 29.90
CA ALA A 120 -10.90 -0.43 29.32
C ALA A 120 -11.24 -1.27 28.07
N TYR A 121 -12.31 -2.06 28.12
CA TYR A 121 -12.79 -2.83 26.97
C TYR A 121 -13.22 -1.91 25.82
N GLY A 122 -13.93 -0.83 26.11
CA GLY A 122 -14.34 0.15 25.11
C GLY A 122 -13.14 0.80 24.41
N LEU A 123 -12.19 1.33 25.18
CA LEU A 123 -11.03 2.04 24.64
C LEU A 123 -10.07 1.12 23.87
N ILE A 124 -9.79 -0.07 24.39
CA ILE A 124 -8.78 -0.96 23.82
C ILE A 124 -9.38 -1.83 22.71
N ASN A 125 -10.51 -2.51 22.98
CA ASN A 125 -11.06 -3.48 22.03
C ASN A 125 -12.01 -2.86 21.00
N LEU A 126 -12.84 -1.88 21.39
CA LEU A 126 -13.81 -1.31 20.46
C LEU A 126 -13.25 -0.14 19.66
N ASP A 127 -12.33 0.63 20.24
CA ASP A 127 -11.79 1.84 19.61
C ASP A 127 -10.41 1.57 19.00
N ALA A 128 -9.39 1.29 19.81
CA ALA A 128 -8.00 1.20 19.33
C ALA A 128 -7.71 -0.05 18.48
N ALA A 129 -8.11 -1.25 18.90
CA ALA A 129 -7.86 -2.48 18.14
C ALA A 129 -8.59 -2.47 16.80
N LYS A 130 -9.88 -2.07 16.79
CA LYS A 130 -10.62 -1.92 15.53
C LYS A 130 -10.02 -0.85 14.64
N ALA A 131 -9.57 0.26 15.22
CA ALA A 131 -8.91 1.30 14.47
C ALA A 131 -7.64 0.80 13.79
N LEU A 132 -6.80 0.05 14.52
CA LEU A 132 -5.59 -0.54 13.95
C LEU A 132 -5.91 -1.56 12.84
N ASP A 133 -6.91 -2.42 13.04
CA ASP A 133 -7.33 -3.40 12.03
C ASP A 133 -7.78 -2.70 10.73
N ILE A 134 -8.52 -1.58 10.83
CA ILE A 134 -8.93 -0.78 9.67
C ILE A 134 -7.71 -0.13 9.00
N VAL A 135 -6.81 0.48 9.77
CA VAL A 135 -5.60 1.12 9.24
C VAL A 135 -4.75 0.12 8.48
N HIS A 136 -4.47 -1.05 9.07
CA HIS A 136 -3.70 -2.08 8.38
C HIS A 136 -4.39 -2.59 7.11
N HIS A 137 -5.72 -2.78 7.13
CA HIS A 137 -6.47 -3.19 5.95
C HIS A 137 -6.38 -2.16 4.82
N ASP A 138 -6.57 -0.88 5.15
CA ASP A 138 -6.57 0.23 4.20
C ASP A 138 -5.16 0.46 3.64
N VAL A 139 -4.12 0.45 4.48
CA VAL A 139 -2.71 0.55 4.06
C VAL A 139 -2.31 -0.64 3.19
N SER A 140 -2.70 -1.86 3.57
CA SER A 140 -2.45 -3.06 2.76
C SER A 140 -3.12 -2.95 1.39
N SER A 141 -4.34 -2.40 1.34
CA SER A 141 -5.05 -2.14 0.09
C SER A 141 -4.30 -1.11 -0.79
N ILE A 142 -3.77 -0.04 -0.20
CA ILE A 142 -2.94 0.95 -0.92
C ILE A 142 -1.66 0.30 -1.47
N LYS A 143 -0.95 -0.49 -0.64
CA LYS A 143 0.25 -1.23 -1.05
C LYS A 143 -0.04 -2.19 -2.20
N GLN A 144 -1.16 -2.91 -2.14
CA GLN A 144 -1.59 -3.81 -3.21
C GLN A 144 -1.92 -3.06 -4.50
N MET A 145 -2.58 -1.91 -4.44
CA MET A 145 -2.84 -1.09 -5.64
C MET A 145 -1.53 -0.63 -6.27
N ALA A 146 -0.61 -0.06 -5.47
CA ALA A 146 0.70 0.39 -5.94
C ALA A 146 1.52 -0.74 -6.57
N PHE A 147 1.49 -1.94 -5.97
CA PHE A 147 2.14 -3.12 -6.51
C PHE A 147 1.48 -3.62 -7.81
N ASN A 148 0.14 -3.68 -7.85
CA ASN A 148 -0.59 -4.14 -9.03
C ASN A 148 -0.33 -3.27 -10.26
N TRP A 149 -0.11 -1.98 -10.10
CA TRP A 149 0.25 -1.12 -11.24
C TRP A 149 1.50 -1.64 -11.95
N SER A 150 2.52 -2.09 -11.20
CA SER A 150 3.77 -2.63 -11.76
C SER A 150 3.60 -3.96 -12.52
N LEU A 151 2.52 -4.70 -12.24
CA LEU A 151 2.19 -5.95 -12.90
C LEU A 151 1.34 -5.77 -14.16
N ILE A 152 0.61 -4.66 -14.25
CA ILE A 152 -0.21 -4.37 -15.42
C ILE A 152 0.73 -4.07 -16.58
N GLN A 153 0.52 -4.77 -17.69
CA GLN A 153 1.22 -4.50 -18.94
C GLN A 153 0.75 -3.14 -19.49
N ALA A 154 1.48 -2.11 -19.11
CA ALA A 154 1.22 -0.72 -19.47
C ALA A 154 1.96 -0.27 -20.74
N ASP A 155 2.45 -1.24 -21.53
CA ASP A 155 3.16 -0.98 -22.78
C ASP A 155 2.71 -1.94 -23.88
N ILE A 156 3.14 -1.63 -25.09
CA ILE A 156 2.84 -2.43 -26.28
C ILE A 156 3.94 -3.45 -26.58
N PHE A 157 5.06 -3.43 -25.86
CA PHE A 157 6.31 -4.18 -26.15
C PHE A 157 6.22 -5.67 -25.83
N ILE A 158 5.04 -6.25 -26.07
CA ILE A 158 4.78 -7.69 -25.96
C ILE A 158 5.61 -8.38 -27.05
N PRO A 159 6.42 -9.40 -26.71
CA PRO A 159 7.07 -10.19 -27.73
C PRO A 159 6.01 -10.81 -28.65
N TYR A 160 6.32 -10.92 -29.94
CA TYR A 160 5.57 -11.66 -30.97
C TYR A 160 4.49 -10.92 -31.79
N GLN A 161 4.28 -9.61 -31.63
CA GLN A 161 3.40 -8.85 -32.53
C GLN A 161 4.13 -7.72 -33.25
N LEU A 162 4.19 -7.82 -34.58
CA LEU A 162 4.65 -6.75 -35.47
C LEU A 162 3.49 -5.78 -35.72
N TYR A 163 3.69 -4.49 -35.45
CA TYR A 163 2.71 -3.45 -35.73
C TYR A 163 3.12 -2.59 -36.92
N THR A 164 2.16 -2.18 -37.74
CA THR A 164 2.36 -1.01 -38.61
C THR A 164 2.38 0.25 -37.76
N PHE A 165 2.96 1.34 -38.27
CA PHE A 165 3.04 2.61 -37.53
C PHE A 165 1.69 3.08 -36.98
N GLN A 166 0.63 3.07 -37.80
CA GLN A 166 -0.71 3.46 -37.38
C GLN A 166 -1.30 2.51 -36.32
N GLN A 167 -1.06 1.20 -36.47
CA GLN A 167 -1.49 0.21 -35.47
C GLN A 167 -0.75 0.39 -34.14
N ALA A 168 0.55 0.69 -34.17
CA ALA A 168 1.35 0.94 -32.99
C ALA A 168 0.82 2.17 -32.22
N LEU A 169 0.52 3.27 -32.92
CA LEU A 169 -0.09 4.47 -32.34
C LEU A 169 -1.44 4.19 -31.68
N GLN A 170 -2.33 3.47 -32.36
CA GLN A 170 -3.66 3.14 -31.82
C GLN A 170 -3.57 2.19 -30.62
N THR A 171 -2.73 1.16 -30.72
CA THR A 171 -2.53 0.19 -29.62
C THR A 171 -1.93 0.88 -28.40
N HIS A 172 -0.91 1.72 -28.59
CA HIS A 172 -0.31 2.48 -27.49
C HIS A 172 -1.33 3.39 -26.81
N LYS A 173 -2.10 4.16 -27.59
CA LYS A 173 -3.17 5.01 -27.05
C LYS A 173 -4.20 4.22 -26.24
N ASN A 174 -4.60 3.04 -26.71
CA ASN A 174 -5.57 2.18 -26.03
C ASN A 174 -5.02 1.54 -24.75
N VAL A 175 -3.75 1.12 -24.74
CA VAL A 175 -3.10 0.57 -23.55
C VAL A 175 -2.92 1.66 -22.50
N GLN A 176 -2.43 2.83 -22.92
CA GLN A 176 -2.22 3.97 -22.03
C GLN A 176 -3.54 4.51 -21.48
N SER A 177 -4.62 4.60 -22.29
CA SER A 177 -5.91 5.08 -21.80
C SER A 177 -6.49 4.16 -20.71
N LYS A 178 -6.47 2.85 -20.93
CA LYS A 178 -6.93 1.86 -19.93
C LYS A 178 -6.12 1.94 -18.63
N PHE A 179 -4.81 2.09 -18.74
CA PHE A 179 -3.93 2.23 -17.59
C PHE A 179 -4.20 3.55 -16.84
N ASN A 180 -4.35 4.66 -17.57
CA ASN A 180 -4.65 5.97 -16.99
C ASN A 180 -6.01 5.99 -16.28
N GLU A 181 -7.05 5.41 -16.89
CA GLU A 181 -8.36 5.26 -16.25
C GLU A 181 -8.26 4.47 -14.94
N LYS A 182 -7.48 3.39 -14.95
CA LYS A 182 -7.24 2.57 -13.75
C LYS A 182 -6.51 3.36 -12.66
N LEU A 183 -5.47 4.12 -13.01
CA LEU A 183 -4.75 4.99 -12.07
C LEU A 183 -5.65 6.06 -11.46
N ILE A 184 -6.53 6.69 -12.25
CA ILE A 184 -7.46 7.70 -11.76
C ILE A 184 -8.44 7.09 -10.75
N ILE A 185 -9.03 5.93 -11.08
CA ILE A 185 -9.95 5.21 -10.20
C ILE A 185 -9.26 4.79 -8.90
N ASP A 186 -8.06 4.21 -9.00
CA ASP A 186 -7.29 3.79 -7.83
C ASP A 186 -6.85 5.01 -7.00
N GLY A 187 -6.50 6.14 -7.64
CA GLY A 187 -6.23 7.41 -6.99
C GLY A 187 -7.40 7.89 -6.14
N HIS A 188 -8.60 7.95 -6.70
CA HIS A 188 -9.81 8.28 -5.93
C HIS A 188 -10.05 7.32 -4.76
N ARG A 189 -9.81 6.03 -4.97
CA ARG A 189 -9.94 5.03 -3.92
C ARG A 189 -8.91 5.22 -2.81
N ILE A 190 -7.66 5.54 -3.14
CA ILE A 190 -6.60 5.85 -2.17
C ILE A 190 -7.01 7.05 -1.31
N HIS A 191 -7.47 8.14 -1.92
CA HIS A 191 -7.95 9.32 -1.18
C HIS A 191 -9.09 8.94 -0.21
N PHE A 192 -10.05 8.12 -0.66
CA PHE A 192 -11.13 7.61 0.21
C PHE A 192 -10.61 6.76 1.39
N LEU A 193 -9.63 5.90 1.16
CA LEU A 193 -9.01 5.08 2.21
C LEU A 193 -8.26 5.95 3.23
N VAL A 194 -7.53 6.96 2.76
CA VAL A 194 -6.82 7.92 3.63
C VAL A 194 -7.80 8.73 4.49
N ASP A 195 -8.92 9.17 3.90
CA ASP A 195 -10.00 9.83 4.65
C ASP A 195 -10.62 8.91 5.71
N ASN A 196 -10.76 7.62 5.40
CA ASN A 196 -11.25 6.63 6.35
C ASN A 196 -10.28 6.46 7.53
N ILE A 197 -8.98 6.34 7.24
CA ILE A 197 -7.91 6.29 8.25
C ILE A 197 -7.98 7.55 9.14
N ALA A 198 -8.06 8.74 8.55
CA ALA A 198 -8.12 10.00 9.30
C ALA A 198 -9.31 10.05 10.28
N LYS A 199 -10.49 9.57 9.84
CA LYS A 199 -11.70 9.49 10.69
C LYS A 199 -11.54 8.51 11.83
N VAL A 200 -10.96 7.35 11.57
CA VAL A 200 -10.81 6.26 12.53
C VAL A 200 -9.77 6.58 13.61
N VAL A 201 -8.64 7.18 13.20
CA VAL A 201 -7.58 7.59 14.13
C VAL A 201 -7.97 8.89 14.85
N ALA A 202 -8.87 9.70 14.27
CA ALA A 202 -9.40 10.95 14.83
C ALA A 202 -8.29 11.96 15.17
N VAL A 203 -7.29 12.05 14.29
CA VAL A 203 -6.14 12.94 14.42
C VAL A 203 -6.39 14.22 13.61
N SER A 204 -5.88 15.35 14.11
CA SER A 204 -5.97 16.62 13.37
C SER A 204 -5.15 16.54 12.07
N SER A 205 -5.75 17.01 10.98
CA SER A 205 -5.10 17.08 9.66
C SER A 205 -3.85 17.96 9.64
N ALA A 206 -3.72 18.89 10.59
CA ALA A 206 -2.56 19.76 10.72
C ALA A 206 -1.47 19.18 11.65
N SER A 207 -1.67 18.00 12.22
CA SER A 207 -0.70 17.43 13.16
C SER A 207 0.57 16.96 12.44
N PRO A 208 1.77 17.20 13.00
CA PRO A 208 3.02 16.71 12.41
C PRO A 208 3.03 15.19 12.22
N SER A 209 2.48 14.42 13.16
CA SER A 209 2.38 12.97 13.05
C SER A 209 1.55 12.52 11.84
N TRP A 210 0.46 13.23 11.54
CA TRP A 210 -0.35 12.95 10.35
C TRP A 210 0.37 13.31 9.06
N LEU A 211 1.05 14.46 9.00
CA LEU A 211 1.81 14.86 7.82
C LEU A 211 2.95 13.87 7.51
N ASN A 212 3.68 13.43 8.53
CA ASN A 212 4.71 12.40 8.38
C ASN A 212 4.13 11.08 7.86
N TYR A 213 2.94 10.71 8.33
CA TYR A 213 2.24 9.52 7.87
C TYR A 213 1.76 9.64 6.42
N LEU A 214 1.27 10.82 6.02
CA LEU A 214 0.96 11.11 4.61
C LEU A 214 2.20 11.02 3.73
N ASP A 215 3.35 11.52 4.17
CA ASP A 215 4.61 11.41 3.44
C ASP A 215 5.03 9.95 3.24
N TYR A 216 4.87 9.10 4.26
CA TYR A 216 5.05 7.65 4.12
C TYR A 216 4.13 7.06 3.06
N LEU A 217 2.83 7.34 3.10
CA LEU A 217 1.87 6.84 2.11
C LEU A 217 2.19 7.35 0.69
N ASN A 218 2.56 8.63 0.57
CA ASN A 218 3.02 9.23 -0.67
C ASN A 218 4.25 8.50 -1.23
N SER A 219 5.18 8.07 -0.37
CA SER A 219 6.35 7.29 -0.78
C SER A 219 5.98 5.92 -1.36
N LEU A 220 4.96 5.25 -0.81
CA LEU A 220 4.46 3.96 -1.33
C LEU A 220 3.85 4.13 -2.72
N ILE A 221 3.05 5.18 -2.91
CA ILE A 221 2.41 5.51 -4.19
C ILE A 221 3.48 5.87 -5.23
N LEU A 222 4.43 6.74 -4.86
CA LEU A 222 5.55 7.13 -5.70
C LEU A 222 6.36 5.91 -6.16
N ASN A 223 6.68 4.99 -5.25
CA ASN A 223 7.42 3.77 -5.58
C ASN A 223 6.65 2.88 -6.59
N GLY A 224 5.33 2.76 -6.44
CA GLY A 224 4.48 2.04 -7.39
C GLY A 224 4.53 2.65 -8.79
N ILE A 225 4.28 3.96 -8.91
CA ILE A 225 4.30 4.66 -10.21
C ILE A 225 5.70 4.64 -10.84
N LYS A 226 6.74 4.86 -10.02
CA LYS A 226 8.14 4.76 -10.46
C LYS A 226 8.44 3.36 -11.01
N ALA A 227 8.05 2.31 -10.31
CA ALA A 227 8.26 0.93 -10.75
C ALA A 227 7.60 0.67 -12.11
N THR A 228 6.38 1.15 -12.33
CA THR A 228 5.70 1.02 -13.63
C THR A 228 6.45 1.68 -14.76
N SER A 229 6.91 2.92 -14.55
CA SER A 229 7.63 3.70 -15.55
C SER A 229 8.95 3.03 -15.91
N LEU A 230 9.67 2.55 -14.90
CA LEU A 230 10.92 1.80 -15.08
C LEU A 230 10.70 0.49 -15.85
N ILE A 231 9.66 -0.28 -15.53
CA ILE A 231 9.36 -1.53 -16.23
C ILE A 231 9.04 -1.26 -17.70
N THR A 232 8.18 -0.28 -18.00
CA THR A 232 7.81 0.05 -19.38
C THR A 232 9.00 0.57 -20.19
N MET A 233 9.86 1.41 -19.60
CA MET A 233 11.09 1.88 -20.25
C MET A 233 12.10 0.74 -20.48
N LYS A 234 12.23 -0.19 -19.54
CA LYS A 234 13.09 -1.38 -19.70
C LYS A 234 12.57 -2.30 -20.79
N ASN A 235 11.26 -2.53 -20.86
CA ASN A 235 10.65 -3.33 -21.93
C ASN A 235 10.91 -2.70 -23.31
N MET A 236 10.78 -1.37 -23.41
CA MET A 236 11.14 -0.63 -24.62
C MET A 236 12.62 -0.83 -24.99
N LEU A 237 13.53 -0.68 -24.02
CA LEU A 237 14.97 -0.86 -24.25
C LEU A 237 15.27 -2.27 -24.76
N LEU A 238 14.71 -3.29 -24.12
CA LEU A 238 14.87 -4.69 -24.53
C LEU A 238 14.36 -4.91 -25.95
N ALA A 239 13.17 -4.39 -26.28
CA ALA A 239 12.60 -4.49 -27.61
C ALA A 239 13.45 -3.81 -28.69
N MET A 240 14.16 -2.73 -28.36
CA MET A 240 15.04 -2.03 -29.30
C MET A 240 16.43 -2.69 -29.43
N THR A 241 16.95 -3.34 -28.38
CA THR A 241 18.26 -3.99 -28.42
C THR A 241 18.23 -5.42 -28.96
N ASN A 242 17.10 -6.12 -28.85
CA ASN A 242 16.97 -7.51 -29.29
C ASN A 242 16.77 -7.56 -30.81
N GLN A 243 17.81 -7.98 -31.54
CA GLN A 243 17.76 -8.12 -33.01
C GLN A 243 16.72 -9.14 -33.50
N ASP A 244 16.35 -10.11 -32.66
CA ASP A 244 15.35 -11.14 -32.98
C ASP A 244 13.89 -10.67 -32.79
N GLN A 245 13.68 -9.45 -32.27
CA GLN A 245 12.35 -8.89 -32.02
C GLN A 245 12.09 -7.68 -32.91
N GLN A 246 11.15 -7.83 -33.83
CA GLN A 246 10.67 -6.73 -34.66
C GLN A 246 9.37 -6.19 -34.07
N PHE A 247 9.31 -4.87 -33.90
CA PHE A 247 8.23 -4.24 -33.16
C PHE A 247 7.35 -3.32 -34.03
N ILE A 248 7.99 -2.48 -34.86
CA ILE A 248 7.31 -1.56 -35.78
C ILE A 248 7.86 -1.76 -37.18
N SER A 249 6.97 -1.98 -38.15
CA SER A 249 7.32 -1.94 -39.57
C SER A 249 7.15 -0.52 -40.12
N ILE A 250 8.20 0.00 -40.74
CA ILE A 250 8.18 1.24 -41.52
C ILE A 250 8.26 0.92 -43.00
N VAL A 251 7.65 1.75 -43.85
CA VAL A 251 7.62 1.55 -45.30
C VAL A 251 8.48 2.61 -45.97
N VAL A 252 9.17 2.22 -47.05
CA VAL A 252 9.84 3.16 -47.95
C VAL A 252 8.99 3.26 -49.20
N GLU A 253 8.45 4.45 -49.46
CA GLU A 253 7.66 4.73 -50.64
C GLU A 253 8.47 5.53 -51.66
N LEU A 254 8.14 5.36 -52.94
CA LEU A 254 8.70 6.14 -54.04
C LEU A 254 7.60 7.01 -54.63
N ASN A 255 7.56 8.28 -54.21
CA ASN A 255 6.55 9.26 -54.62
C ASN A 255 7.24 10.36 -55.44
N ASP A 256 6.72 10.65 -56.64
CA ASP A 256 7.25 11.68 -57.56
C ASP A 256 8.77 11.61 -57.79
N CYS A 257 9.30 10.40 -58.00
CA CYS A 257 10.74 10.13 -58.20
C CYS A 257 11.62 10.48 -56.98
N GLN A 258 11.02 10.63 -55.81
CA GLN A 258 11.68 10.80 -54.52
C GLN A 258 11.32 9.61 -53.63
N LEU A 259 12.35 8.99 -53.08
CA LEU A 259 12.13 8.02 -52.01
C LEU A 259 11.81 8.80 -50.73
N SER A 260 10.85 8.31 -49.94
CA SER A 260 10.53 8.84 -48.61
C SER A 260 10.15 7.70 -47.67
N PHE A 261 10.45 7.87 -46.38
CA PHE A 261 9.95 6.95 -45.36
C PHE A 261 8.53 7.36 -44.95
N GLU A 262 7.66 6.37 -44.79
CA GLU A 262 6.36 6.50 -44.13
C GLU A 262 6.35 5.59 -42.89
N PRO A 263 6.36 6.15 -41.66
CA PRO A 263 6.45 7.57 -41.28
C PRO A 263 7.83 8.19 -41.54
N PRO A 264 7.96 9.54 -41.52
CA PRO A 264 9.27 10.19 -41.62
C PRO A 264 10.18 9.82 -40.44
N LEU A 265 11.49 9.73 -40.71
CA LEU A 265 12.52 9.49 -39.69
C LEU A 265 13.16 10.78 -39.17
N VAL A 266 13.10 11.85 -39.97
CA VAL A 266 13.64 13.16 -39.62
C VAL A 266 12.58 13.90 -38.79
N PRO A 267 12.96 14.50 -37.64
CA PRO A 267 12.03 15.27 -36.81
C PRO A 267 11.58 16.58 -37.49
N LEU A 268 10.54 17.20 -36.95
CA LEU A 268 10.02 18.52 -37.37
C LEU A 268 9.46 18.58 -38.79
N THR A 269 9.02 17.44 -39.32
CA THR A 269 8.23 17.37 -40.56
C THR A 269 6.74 17.72 -40.31
N SER A 270 5.95 17.85 -41.37
CA SER A 270 4.49 18.04 -41.25
C SER A 270 3.79 16.84 -40.62
N GLU A 271 4.40 15.66 -40.70
CA GLU A 271 3.92 14.41 -40.11
C GLU A 271 4.79 14.00 -38.92
N LEU A 272 4.20 13.30 -37.96
CA LEU A 272 4.87 12.81 -36.75
C LEU A 272 5.95 11.79 -37.13
N SER A 273 7.20 12.08 -36.78
CA SER A 273 8.29 11.14 -37.02
C SER A 273 8.27 9.96 -36.06
N LEU A 274 8.90 8.84 -36.47
CA LEU A 274 9.08 7.69 -35.58
C LEU A 274 9.82 8.07 -34.29
N GLY A 275 10.86 8.90 -34.40
CA GLY A 275 11.65 9.36 -33.26
C GLY A 275 10.83 10.21 -32.28
N GLU A 276 10.08 11.19 -32.79
CA GLU A 276 9.20 12.03 -31.97
C GLU A 276 8.14 11.20 -31.25
N MET A 277 7.51 10.25 -31.95
CA MET A 277 6.53 9.34 -31.35
C MET A 277 7.12 8.56 -30.16
N LEU A 278 8.31 7.96 -30.34
CA LEU A 278 8.94 7.16 -29.29
C LEU A 278 9.37 8.03 -28.09
N ILE A 279 9.83 9.26 -28.34
CA ILE A 279 10.14 10.23 -27.29
C ILE A 279 8.86 10.66 -26.54
N GLU A 280 7.76 10.91 -27.26
CA GLU A 280 6.45 11.18 -26.65
C GLU A 280 5.99 10.03 -25.75
N TRP A 281 6.22 8.78 -26.15
CA TRP A 281 5.88 7.62 -25.32
C TRP A 281 6.72 7.56 -24.04
N ILE A 282 8.03 7.84 -24.12
CA ILE A 282 8.88 7.91 -22.93
C ILE A 282 8.37 8.99 -21.96
N ASN A 283 8.02 10.17 -22.48
CA ASN A 283 7.45 11.25 -21.68
C ASN A 283 6.09 10.87 -21.09
N SER A 284 5.25 10.15 -21.84
CA SER A 284 3.93 9.70 -21.37
C SER A 284 4.04 8.70 -20.23
N TYR A 285 5.08 7.86 -20.20
CA TYR A 285 5.35 6.94 -19.10
C TYR A 285 5.74 7.68 -17.83
N ILE A 286 6.58 8.71 -17.93
CA ILE A 286 7.01 9.52 -16.78
C ILE A 286 5.85 10.36 -16.22
N ASN A 287 5.02 10.92 -17.10
CA ASN A 287 3.91 11.81 -16.73
C ASN A 287 2.69 11.06 -16.13
N ARG A 288 2.73 9.74 -16.01
CA ARG A 288 1.71 8.96 -15.27
C ARG A 288 1.51 9.45 -13.85
N GLY A 289 2.56 10.01 -13.24
CA GLY A 289 2.53 10.62 -11.91
C GLY A 289 1.64 11.86 -11.78
N ASP A 290 1.21 12.49 -12.88
CA ASP A 290 0.29 13.64 -12.84
C ASP A 290 -1.18 13.22 -12.64
N LEU A 291 -1.50 11.94 -12.84
CA LEU A 291 -2.87 11.43 -12.80
C LEU A 291 -3.39 11.20 -11.37
N ILE A 292 -2.49 11.15 -10.39
CA ILE A 292 -2.83 10.96 -8.99
C ILE A 292 -2.37 12.20 -8.21
N TYR A 293 -3.31 12.85 -7.53
CA TYR A 293 -2.99 13.95 -6.63
C TYR A 293 -2.23 13.43 -5.41
N VAL A 294 -1.17 14.14 -5.04
CA VAL A 294 -0.41 13.89 -3.81
C VAL A 294 -1.33 14.03 -2.60
N LEU A 295 -1.12 13.20 -1.58
CA LEU A 295 -1.89 13.26 -0.34
C LEU A 295 -1.45 14.47 0.48
N GLY A 296 -2.41 15.26 0.97
CA GLY A 296 -2.17 16.46 1.78
C GLY A 296 -2.69 17.75 1.12
N ASP A 297 -2.42 18.89 1.77
CA ASP A 297 -2.89 20.20 1.32
C ASP A 297 -2.03 20.81 0.20
N ASP A 298 -0.83 20.29 -0.02
CA ASP A 298 0.09 20.70 -1.08
C ASP A 298 -0.31 20.10 -2.44
N LYS A 299 -1.40 20.60 -3.01
CA LYS A 299 -1.87 20.28 -4.38
C LYS A 299 -0.90 20.73 -5.49
N THR A 300 0.20 21.38 -5.13
CA THR A 300 1.21 21.90 -6.05
C THR A 300 2.30 20.88 -6.36
N ARG A 301 2.45 19.83 -5.55
CA ARG A 301 3.40 18.75 -5.79
C ARG A 301 2.74 17.65 -6.62
N ASN A 302 3.40 17.27 -7.70
CA ASN A 302 2.99 16.13 -8.53
C ASN A 302 4.04 15.02 -8.41
N TYR A 303 3.61 13.76 -8.43
CA TYR A 303 4.54 12.64 -8.43
C TYR A 303 5.45 12.64 -9.66
N SER A 304 5.00 13.17 -10.80
CA SER A 304 5.80 13.33 -12.03
C SER A 304 7.09 14.12 -11.82
N GLN A 305 7.07 15.16 -10.98
CA GLN A 305 8.25 15.99 -10.70
C GLN A 305 9.30 15.19 -9.92
N LEU A 306 8.86 14.39 -8.94
CA LEU A 306 9.72 13.51 -8.15
C LEU A 306 10.30 12.37 -9.00
N ILE A 307 9.49 11.82 -9.90
CA ILE A 307 9.90 10.79 -10.86
C ILE A 307 10.96 11.35 -11.84
N ASN A 308 10.77 12.59 -12.31
CA ASN A 308 11.71 13.27 -13.21
C ASN A 308 13.08 13.58 -12.57
N GLN A 309 13.16 13.64 -11.24
CA GLN A 309 14.42 13.85 -10.51
C GLN A 309 15.16 12.53 -10.22
N ASP A 310 14.54 11.39 -10.52
CA ASP A 310 15.14 10.10 -10.22
C ASP A 310 16.28 9.76 -11.18
N SER A 311 17.47 9.52 -10.61
CA SER A 311 18.69 9.20 -11.38
C SER A 311 18.51 8.03 -12.37
N LEU A 312 17.77 6.98 -11.99
CA LEU A 312 17.60 5.80 -12.85
C LEU A 312 16.70 6.09 -14.04
N ILE A 313 15.68 6.94 -13.85
CA ILE A 313 14.76 7.35 -14.91
C ILE A 313 15.47 8.28 -15.89
N ILE A 314 16.27 9.23 -15.37
CA ILE A 314 17.08 10.13 -16.20
C ILE A 314 18.05 9.31 -17.05
N GLU A 315 18.80 8.38 -16.45
CA GLU A 315 19.77 7.54 -17.15
C GLU A 315 19.10 6.66 -18.23
N LEU A 316 17.96 6.05 -17.93
CA LEU A 316 17.22 5.24 -18.91
C LEU A 316 16.63 6.08 -20.03
N ARG A 317 16.14 7.29 -19.73
CA ARG A 317 15.63 8.21 -20.75
C ARG A 317 16.75 8.60 -21.71
N GLU A 318 17.90 9.03 -21.19
CA GLU A 318 19.05 9.42 -22.01
C GLU A 318 19.52 8.26 -22.90
N LYS A 319 19.63 7.05 -22.33
CA LYS A 319 20.00 5.84 -23.09
C LYS A 319 19.00 5.54 -24.22
N LEU A 320 17.71 5.61 -23.94
CA LEU A 320 16.68 5.38 -24.96
C LEU A 320 16.71 6.46 -26.04
N THR A 321 16.86 7.73 -25.67
CA THR A 321 16.92 8.84 -26.63
C THR A 321 18.12 8.69 -27.57
N ILE A 322 19.31 8.41 -27.03
CA ILE A 322 20.52 8.17 -27.84
C ILE A 322 20.31 7.00 -28.80
N LEU A 323 19.75 5.88 -28.30
CA LEU A 323 19.53 4.70 -29.12
C LEU A 323 18.51 4.94 -30.24
N ILE A 324 17.44 5.70 -29.97
CA ILE A 324 16.48 6.13 -31.00
C ILE A 324 17.18 6.97 -32.07
N GLU A 325 17.97 7.96 -31.66
CA GLU A 325 18.71 8.83 -32.59
C GLU A 325 19.71 8.05 -33.45
N GLU A 326 20.49 7.16 -32.85
CA GLU A 326 21.44 6.29 -33.56
C GLU A 326 20.73 5.40 -34.58
N THR A 327 19.61 4.77 -34.19
CA THR A 327 18.83 3.90 -35.09
C THR A 327 18.23 4.68 -36.27
N CYS A 328 17.72 5.89 -36.02
CA CYS A 328 17.23 6.78 -37.07
C CYS A 328 18.37 7.23 -38.01
N LEU A 329 19.55 7.53 -37.49
CA LEU A 329 20.71 7.93 -38.30
C LEU A 329 21.24 6.77 -39.15
N GLU A 330 21.30 5.56 -38.61
CA GLU A 330 21.73 4.38 -39.36
C GLU A 330 20.77 4.04 -40.50
N SER A 331 19.45 4.11 -40.24
CA SER A 331 18.44 3.91 -41.27
C SER A 331 18.49 4.98 -42.37
N LEU A 332 18.76 6.24 -42.02
CA LEU A 332 19.02 7.30 -43.01
C LEU A 332 20.29 7.07 -43.83
N LYS A 333 21.38 6.58 -43.23
CA LYS A 333 22.59 6.22 -43.98
C LYS A 333 22.36 5.06 -44.95
N LEU A 334 21.60 4.05 -44.54
CA LEU A 334 21.18 2.96 -45.42
C LEU A 334 20.35 3.50 -46.59
N PHE A 335 19.46 4.45 -46.31
CA PHE A 335 18.66 5.13 -47.31
C PHE A 335 19.49 5.94 -48.31
N GLU A 336 20.51 6.67 -47.85
CA GLU A 336 21.46 7.35 -48.73
C GLU A 336 22.19 6.39 -49.66
N ALA A 337 22.50 5.16 -49.22
CA ALA A 337 23.08 4.15 -50.10
C ALA A 337 22.13 3.77 -51.26
N PHE A 338 20.82 3.75 -51.04
CA PHE A 338 19.83 3.50 -52.09
C PHE A 338 19.72 4.66 -53.09
N SER A 339 20.10 5.89 -52.72
CA SER A 339 20.11 7.04 -53.62
C SER A 339 21.09 6.87 -54.80
N GLN A 340 22.09 5.98 -54.67
CA GLN A 340 23.00 5.62 -55.76
C GLN A 340 22.26 4.95 -56.93
N TYR A 341 21.10 4.34 -56.66
CA TYR A 341 20.23 3.73 -57.67
C TYR A 341 19.17 4.70 -58.20
N SER A 342 19.30 6.00 -57.91
CA SER A 342 18.33 7.03 -58.33
C SER A 342 18.13 7.18 -59.83
N PHE A 343 19.10 6.74 -60.62
CA PHE A 343 18.98 6.68 -62.07
C PHE A 343 17.89 5.69 -62.55
N LEU A 344 17.44 4.75 -61.72
CA LEU A 344 16.39 3.79 -62.10
C LEU A 344 14.99 4.38 -62.00
N TYR A 345 14.80 5.45 -61.23
CA TYR A 345 13.50 6.02 -60.92
C TYR A 345 13.36 7.51 -61.18
N LYS A 346 14.45 8.21 -61.52
CA LYS A 346 14.42 9.57 -62.09
C LYS A 346 14.58 9.44 -63.60
N LEU A 347 13.48 9.44 -64.34
CA LEU A 347 13.44 9.51 -65.81
C LEU A 347 13.01 10.90 -66.27
#